data_AF-A0A9X4APW6-F1
#
_entry.id   AF-A0A9X4APW6-F1
#
_cell.length_a   1.000
_cell.length_b   1.000
_cell.length_c   1.000
_cell.angle_alpha   90.00
_cell.angle_beta   90.00
_cell.angle_gamma   90.00
#
_symmetry.space_group_name_H-M   'P 1'
#
loop_
_entity.id
_entity.type
_entity.pdbx_description
1 polymer ?
#
loop_
_entity_poly.entity_id
_entity_poly.type
_entity_poly.pdbx_seq_one_letter_code
_entity_poly.pdbx_strand_id
1 'polypeptide(L)'
;MDFIKVWIRDIECFFKVAKSHLRLAKECQSRHYDALVSHTTIVFTRYIMLALSSREEKDPKTIGQLFYLCCDEMEDIRFAQALMMVIDVLKSTLSKEPVLSEEKVQSIIDELFDSLPQFLKRTFLDDDEFKAQAA
;
A
#
# COMPACT_ATOMS: atom_id res chain seq x y z
N MET A 1 -17.79 12.39 22.02
CA MET A 1 -19.27 12.47 21.88
C MET A 1 -19.71 12.33 20.42
N ASP A 2 -18.80 12.50 19.45
CA ASP A 2 -19.11 12.59 18.03
C ASP A 2 -19.33 11.23 17.35
N PHE A 3 -18.67 10.17 17.82
CA PHE A 3 -18.84 8.83 17.25
C PHE A 3 -20.27 8.29 17.39
N ILE A 4 -20.90 8.49 18.55
CA ILE A 4 -22.29 8.08 18.80
C ILE A 4 -23.25 8.84 17.87
N LYS A 5 -23.02 10.13 17.64
CA LYS A 5 -23.85 10.95 16.74
C LYS A 5 -23.74 10.51 15.29
N VAL A 6 -22.53 10.19 14.83
CA VAL A 6 -22.30 9.64 13.48
C VAL A 6 -23.03 8.32 13.30
N TRP A 7 -22.90 7.41 14.28
CA TRP A 7 -23.56 6.12 14.24
C TRP A 7 -25.10 6.21 14.21
N ILE A 8 -25.68 7.09 15.03
CA ILE A 8 -27.14 7.34 15.03
C ILE A 8 -27.60 7.84 13.66
N ARG A 9 -26.86 8.78 13.06
CA ARG A 9 -27.18 9.32 11.73
C ARG A 9 -27.13 8.25 10.63
N ASP A 10 -26.17 7.33 10.69
CA ASP A 10 -26.03 6.27 9.69
C ASP A 10 -27.17 5.25 9.80
N ILE A 11 -27.60 4.90 11.02
CA ILE A 11 -28.76 4.05 11.26
C ILE A 11 -30.06 4.70 10.79
N GLU A 12 -30.22 6.00 11.05
CA GLU A 12 -31.38 6.76 10.56
C GLU A 12 -31.44 6.72 9.03
N CYS A 13 -30.30 6.94 8.36
CA CYS A 13 -30.19 6.85 6.91
C CYS A 13 -30.56 5.46 6.39
N PHE A 14 -30.06 4.39 7.04
CA PHE A 14 -30.43 3.01 6.72
C PHE A 14 -31.95 2.80 6.76
N PHE A 15 -32.61 3.13 7.87
CA PHE A 15 -34.05 2.95 8.01
C PHE A 15 -34.85 3.83 7.05
N LYS A 16 -34.35 5.03 6.73
CA LYS A 16 -34.97 5.92 5.74
C LYS A 16 -34.96 5.29 4.36
N VAL A 17 -33.82 4.74 3.91
CA VAL A 17 -33.70 4.07 2.62
C VAL A 17 -34.51 2.77 2.59
N ALA A 18 -34.41 1.94 3.63
CA ALA A 18 -35.11 0.67 3.73
C ALA A 18 -36.64 0.84 3.64
N LYS A 19 -37.21 1.84 4.32
CA LYS A 19 -38.66 2.09 4.31
C LYS A 19 -39.15 2.77 3.04
N SER A 20 -38.46 3.81 2.57
CA SER A 20 -38.95 4.64 1.44
C SER A 20 -38.55 4.11 0.06
N HIS A 21 -37.30 3.66 -0.11
CA HIS A 21 -36.77 3.23 -1.40
C HIS A 21 -36.94 1.73 -1.62
N LEU A 22 -36.70 0.92 -0.57
CA LEU A 22 -36.80 -0.54 -0.63
C LEU A 22 -38.14 -1.08 -0.11
N ARG A 23 -39.11 -0.18 0.12
CA ARG A 23 -40.53 -0.50 0.42
C ARG A 23 -40.77 -1.53 1.53
N LEU A 24 -39.88 -1.58 2.54
CA LEU A 24 -39.93 -2.56 3.63
C LEU A 24 -41.32 -2.74 4.28
N ALA A 25 -42.09 -1.65 4.42
CA ALA A 25 -43.42 -1.67 5.06
C ALA A 25 -44.60 -1.87 4.09
N LYS A 26 -44.40 -1.68 2.78
CA LYS A 26 -45.50 -1.63 1.79
C LYS A 26 -45.51 -2.85 0.86
N GLU A 27 -44.38 -3.51 0.66
CA GLU A 27 -44.22 -4.60 -0.32
C GLU A 27 -44.72 -5.96 0.20
N CYS A 28 -44.63 -6.22 1.51
CA CYS A 28 -45.12 -7.47 2.12
C CYS A 28 -46.28 -7.20 3.08
N GLN A 29 -47.45 -7.79 2.79
CA GLN A 29 -48.66 -7.78 3.64
C GLN A 29 -49.00 -9.20 4.15
N SER A 30 -48.03 -10.13 4.05
CA SER A 30 -48.21 -11.51 4.46
C SER A 30 -48.40 -11.61 5.98
N ARG A 31 -49.31 -12.49 6.41
CA ARG A 31 -49.57 -12.77 7.83
C ARG A 31 -48.69 -13.90 8.39
N HIS A 32 -47.93 -14.57 7.52
CA HIS A 32 -46.98 -15.61 7.89
C HIS A 32 -45.66 -15.00 8.37
N TYR A 33 -45.21 -15.43 9.54
CA TYR A 33 -43.98 -14.93 10.16
C TYR A 33 -42.75 -15.16 9.27
N ASP A 34 -42.62 -16.35 8.68
CA ASP A 34 -41.48 -16.70 7.81
C ASP A 34 -41.44 -15.84 6.54
N ALA A 35 -42.60 -15.45 6.01
CA ALA A 35 -42.70 -14.54 4.87
C ALA A 35 -42.25 -13.11 5.24
N LEU A 36 -42.54 -12.66 6.47
CA LEU A 36 -42.09 -11.36 6.96
C LEU A 36 -40.57 -11.34 7.23
N VAL A 37 -40.02 -12.41 7.80
CA VAL A 37 -38.58 -12.55 8.06
C VAL A 37 -37.81 -12.60 6.73
N SER A 38 -38.20 -13.47 5.81
CA SER A 38 -37.55 -13.59 4.50
C SER A 38 -37.60 -12.28 3.71
N HIS A 39 -38.74 -11.59 3.70
CA HIS A 39 -38.86 -10.27 3.07
C HIS A 39 -37.91 -9.24 3.69
N THR A 40 -37.83 -9.18 5.02
CA THR A 40 -36.93 -8.25 5.72
C THR A 40 -35.46 -8.55 5.39
N THR A 41 -35.08 -9.83 5.38
CA THR A 41 -33.73 -10.26 4.98
C THR A 41 -33.41 -9.81 3.55
N ILE A 42 -34.32 -10.02 2.59
CA ILE A 42 -34.11 -9.60 1.20
C ILE A 42 -33.93 -8.08 1.09
N VAL A 43 -34.75 -7.30 1.79
CA VAL A 43 -34.63 -5.83 1.80
C VAL A 43 -33.28 -5.39 2.37
N PHE A 44 -32.83 -6.02 3.46
CA PHE A 44 -31.53 -5.69 4.06
C PHE A 44 -30.36 -6.09 3.16
N THR A 45 -30.41 -7.26 2.53
CA THR A 45 -29.40 -7.68 1.55
C THR A 45 -29.33 -6.70 0.36
N ARG A 46 -30.47 -6.25 -0.17
CA ARG A 46 -30.51 -5.23 -1.23
C ARG A 46 -29.88 -3.91 -0.78
N TYR A 47 -30.15 -3.47 0.45
CA TYR A 47 -29.49 -2.29 1.00
C TYR A 47 -27.97 -2.47 1.07
N ILE A 48 -27.49 -3.62 1.56
CA ILE A 48 -26.04 -3.90 1.66
C ILE A 48 -25.40 -3.83 0.28
N MET A 49 -26.01 -4.46 -0.74
CA MET A 49 -25.51 -4.40 -2.12
C MET A 49 -25.41 -2.95 -2.62
N LEU A 50 -26.46 -2.14 -2.44
CA LEU A 50 -26.46 -0.73 -2.85
C LEU A 50 -25.45 0.12 -2.06
N ALA A 51 -25.28 -0.13 -0.76
CA ALA A 51 -24.33 0.56 0.08
C ALA A 51 -22.88 0.22 -0.32
N LEU A 52 -22.62 -1.04 -0.67
CA LEU A 52 -21.32 -1.48 -1.21
C LEU A 52 -21.03 -0.80 -2.55
N SER A 53 -21.95 -0.85 -3.51
CA SER A 53 -21.77 -0.18 -4.81
C SER A 53 -21.59 1.33 -4.66
N SER A 54 -22.37 1.99 -3.79
CA SER A 54 -22.19 3.43 -3.53
C SER A 54 -20.86 3.73 -2.83
N ARG A 55 -20.29 2.79 -2.09
CA ARG A 55 -18.96 2.95 -1.46
C ARG A 55 -17.86 2.77 -2.50
N GLU A 56 -17.98 1.80 -3.38
CA GLU A 56 -17.06 1.62 -4.52
C GLU A 56 -17.04 2.85 -5.43
N GLU A 57 -18.20 3.47 -5.66
CA GLU A 57 -18.30 4.66 -6.52
C GLU A 57 -17.80 5.96 -5.85
N LYS A 58 -18.06 6.16 -4.55
CA LYS A 58 -17.75 7.42 -3.84
C LYS A 58 -16.42 7.44 -3.10
N ASP A 59 -15.96 6.30 -2.63
CA ASP A 59 -14.74 6.17 -1.87
C ASP A 59 -13.72 5.52 -2.81
N PRO A 60 -12.71 6.24 -3.34
CA PRO A 60 -11.60 5.63 -4.06
C PRO A 60 -10.73 4.83 -3.07
N LYS A 61 -11.31 3.81 -2.43
CA LYS A 61 -10.62 2.79 -1.64
C LYS A 61 -10.22 1.60 -2.51
N THR A 62 -9.67 1.93 -3.67
CA THR A 62 -8.44 1.31 -4.15
C THR A 62 -7.21 2.16 -3.87
N ILE A 63 -7.24 3.11 -2.91
CA ILE A 63 -5.99 3.64 -2.33
C ILE A 63 -5.12 2.52 -1.76
N GLY A 64 -5.68 1.36 -1.36
CA GLY A 64 -4.86 0.19 -1.05
C GLY A 64 -4.04 -0.28 -2.25
N GLN A 65 -4.66 -0.38 -3.43
CA GLN A 65 -3.97 -0.73 -4.67
C GLN A 65 -3.03 0.38 -5.13
N LEU A 66 -3.42 1.65 -5.02
CA LEU A 66 -2.51 2.78 -5.28
C LEU A 66 -1.35 2.79 -4.29
N PHE A 67 -1.56 2.46 -3.02
CA PHE A 67 -0.51 2.33 -2.01
C PHE A 67 0.43 1.19 -2.36
N TYR A 68 -0.08 0.01 -2.76
CA TYR A 68 0.76 -1.09 -3.23
C TYR A 68 1.51 -0.73 -4.52
N LEU A 69 0.87 -0.10 -5.50
CA LEU A 69 1.51 0.38 -6.72
C LEU A 69 2.54 1.47 -6.43
N CYS A 70 2.27 2.36 -5.47
CA CYS A 70 3.25 3.35 -5.02
C CYS A 70 4.39 2.69 -4.24
N CYS A 71 4.16 1.61 -3.49
CA CYS A 71 5.22 0.84 -2.84
C CYS A 71 6.04 -0.01 -3.82
N ASP A 72 5.43 -0.46 -4.91
CA ASP A 72 6.05 -1.22 -6.02
C ASP A 72 6.86 -0.27 -6.93
N GLU A 73 6.32 0.92 -7.21
CA GLU A 73 7.04 1.99 -7.92
C GLU A 73 8.11 2.66 -7.02
N MET A 74 7.86 2.75 -5.71
CA MET A 74 8.87 3.01 -4.68
C MET A 74 9.56 1.72 -4.24
N GLU A 75 9.63 0.66 -5.06
CA GLU A 75 10.66 -0.36 -4.87
C GLU A 75 11.99 0.33 -5.18
N ASP A 76 12.41 1.09 -4.18
CA ASP A 76 13.54 1.97 -4.10
C ASP A 76 14.77 1.18 -4.50
N ILE A 77 15.67 1.88 -5.19
CA ILE A 77 17.06 1.47 -5.39
C ILE A 77 17.51 0.65 -4.17
N ARG A 78 17.83 -0.64 -4.38
CA ARG A 78 18.16 -1.53 -3.28
C ARG A 78 19.23 -0.86 -2.43
N PHE A 79 19.18 -1.00 -1.11
CA PHE A 79 20.13 -0.36 -0.21
C PHE A 79 21.60 -0.56 -0.64
N ALA A 80 21.94 -1.74 -1.18
CA ALA A 80 23.24 -2.01 -1.80
C ALA A 80 23.53 -1.14 -3.04
N GLN A 81 22.58 -1.00 -3.96
CA GLN A 81 22.69 -0.15 -5.15
C GLN A 81 22.80 1.34 -4.79
N ALA A 82 22.06 1.81 -3.78
CA ALA A 82 22.13 3.19 -3.31
C ALA A 82 23.51 3.47 -2.70
N LEU A 83 24.02 2.54 -1.90
CA LEU A 83 25.33 2.66 -1.28
C LEU A 83 26.47 2.57 -2.32
N MET A 84 26.34 1.72 -3.35
CA MET A 84 27.27 1.68 -4.49
C MET A 84 27.30 3.02 -5.23
N MET A 85 26.15 3.62 -5.52
CA MET A 85 26.11 4.94 -6.18
C MET A 85 26.79 6.04 -5.35
N VAL A 86 26.64 6.02 -4.03
CA VAL A 86 27.34 6.96 -3.15
C VAL A 86 28.86 6.77 -3.21
N ILE A 87 29.33 5.52 -3.24
CA ILE A 87 30.76 5.19 -3.36
C ILE A 87 31.31 5.58 -4.74
N ASP A 88 30.55 5.37 -5.82
CA ASP A 88 30.93 5.78 -7.17
C ASP A 88 31.02 7.31 -7.30
N VAL A 89 30.08 8.04 -6.70
CA VAL A 89 30.13 9.51 -6.65
C VAL A 89 31.34 9.97 -5.84
N LEU A 90 31.64 9.32 -4.72
CA LEU A 90 32.84 9.61 -3.91
C LEU A 90 34.12 9.38 -4.72
N LYS A 91 34.24 8.24 -5.41
CA LYS A 91 35.37 7.93 -6.31
C LYS A 91 35.51 9.00 -7.39
N SER A 92 34.42 9.35 -8.07
CA SER A 92 34.42 10.36 -9.14
C SER A 92 34.80 11.76 -8.65
N THR A 93 34.53 12.08 -7.38
CA THR A 93 34.90 13.36 -6.76
C THR A 93 36.37 13.37 -6.40
N LEU A 94 36.87 12.27 -5.82
CA LEU A 94 38.28 12.12 -5.46
C LEU A 94 39.20 12.09 -6.70
N SER A 95 38.76 11.49 -7.81
CA SER A 95 39.50 11.46 -9.07
C SER A 95 39.57 12.82 -9.79
N LYS A 96 38.73 13.79 -9.43
CA LYS A 96 38.78 15.16 -9.99
C LYS A 96 39.79 16.06 -9.29
N GLU A 97 40.24 15.69 -8.10
CA GLU A 97 41.24 16.44 -7.36
C GLU A 97 42.65 16.13 -7.90
N PRO A 98 43.39 17.13 -8.42
CA PRO A 98 44.67 16.91 -9.11
C PRO A 98 45.82 16.44 -8.18
N VAL A 99 45.55 16.33 -6.88
CA VAL A 99 46.53 15.96 -5.85
C VAL A 99 46.57 14.44 -5.61
N LEU A 100 45.51 13.70 -5.97
CA LEU A 100 45.39 12.26 -5.72
C LEU A 100 45.67 11.46 -6.99
N SER A 101 46.62 10.51 -6.92
CA SER A 101 46.78 9.51 -8.00
C SER A 101 45.64 8.50 -7.95
N GLU A 102 45.30 7.92 -9.10
CA GLU A 102 44.24 6.92 -9.23
C GLU A 102 44.45 5.71 -8.31
N GLU A 103 45.71 5.31 -8.10
CA GLU A 103 46.12 4.27 -7.15
C GLU A 103 45.81 4.65 -5.70
N LYS A 104 45.99 5.92 -5.34
CA LYS A 104 45.71 6.39 -3.98
C LYS A 104 44.22 6.52 -3.72
N VAL A 105 43.44 6.89 -4.75
CA VAL A 105 41.97 6.89 -4.69
C VAL A 105 41.46 5.47 -4.47
N GLN A 106 41.96 4.48 -5.21
CA GLN A 106 41.52 3.08 -5.05
C GLN A 106 41.88 2.52 -3.66
N SER A 107 43.08 2.80 -3.15
CA SER A 107 43.49 2.43 -1.78
C SER A 107 42.57 3.01 -0.70
N ILE A 108 42.08 4.24 -0.86
CA ILE A 108 41.15 4.86 0.09
C ILE A 108 39.77 4.21 0.04
N ILE A 109 39.30 3.86 -1.16
CA ILE A 109 38.03 3.15 -1.34
C ILE A 109 38.09 1.75 -0.73
N ASP A 110 39.19 1.03 -0.94
CA ASP A 110 39.37 -0.33 -0.41
C ASP A 110 39.46 -0.31 1.14
N GLU A 111 40.20 0.64 1.73
CA GLU A 111 40.23 0.85 3.18
C GLU A 111 38.86 1.23 3.75
N LEU A 112 38.09 2.06 3.02
CA LEU A 112 36.74 2.43 3.40
C LEU A 112 35.81 1.22 3.39
N PHE A 113 35.84 0.41 2.32
CA PHE A 113 35.12 -0.86 2.26
C PHE A 113 35.52 -1.79 3.40
N ASP A 114 36.80 -1.88 3.73
CA ASP A 114 37.28 -2.75 4.80
C ASP A 114 36.85 -2.30 6.19
N SER A 115 36.69 -1.01 6.40
CA SER A 115 36.16 -0.43 7.64
C SER A 115 34.65 -0.58 7.82
N LEU A 116 33.91 -0.98 6.77
CA LEU A 116 32.46 -1.15 6.86
C LEU A 116 32.07 -2.31 7.80
N PRO A 117 30.98 -2.15 8.58
CA PRO A 117 30.40 -3.23 9.36
C PRO A 117 30.09 -4.50 8.54
N GLN A 118 30.26 -5.68 9.16
CA GLN A 118 30.05 -6.98 8.50
C GLN A 118 28.64 -7.16 7.89
N PHE A 119 27.62 -6.53 8.48
CA PHE A 119 26.25 -6.60 7.94
C PHE A 119 26.13 -5.87 6.60
N LEU A 120 26.92 -4.82 6.36
CA LEU A 120 26.96 -4.13 5.06
C LEU A 120 27.75 -4.94 4.04
N LYS A 121 28.89 -5.52 4.45
CA LYS A 121 29.73 -6.35 3.57
C LYS A 121 28.97 -7.55 3.00
N ARG A 122 28.09 -8.19 3.79
CA ARG A 122 27.25 -9.31 3.32
C ARG A 122 26.27 -8.88 2.22
N THR A 123 25.62 -7.73 2.39
CA THR A 123 24.69 -7.18 1.38
C THR A 123 25.36 -6.93 0.02
N PHE A 124 26.67 -6.71 -0.02
CA PHE A 124 27.43 -6.53 -1.26
C PHE A 124 27.96 -7.83 -1.87
N LEU A 125 28.15 -8.89 -1.08
CA LEU A 125 28.62 -10.19 -1.56
C LEU A 125 27.47 -11.07 -2.09
N ASP A 126 26.24 -10.82 -1.63
CA ASP A 126 25.05 -11.54 -2.07
C ASP A 126 24.53 -11.05 -3.45
N ASP A 127 25.02 -9.92 -3.99
CA ASP A 127 24.64 -9.42 -5.33
C ASP A 127 25.29 -10.22 -6.49
N ASP A 128 26.22 -11.16 -6.21
CA ASP A 128 26.74 -12.10 -7.22
C ASP A 128 25.69 -13.15 -7.65
N GLU A 129 24.60 -13.34 -6.89
CA GLU A 129 23.48 -14.19 -7.31
C GLU A 129 22.65 -13.58 -8.44
N PHE A 130 22.69 -12.25 -8.65
CA PHE A 130 21.85 -11.58 -9.64
C PHE A 130 22.48 -11.48 -11.05
N LYS A 131 23.79 -11.77 -11.19
CA LYS A 131 24.44 -11.84 -12.51
C LYS A 131 24.14 -13.14 -13.28
N ALA A 132 23.57 -14.16 -12.64
CA ALA A 132 23.25 -15.44 -13.28
C ALA A 132 21.88 -15.50 -13.97
N GLN A 133 21.01 -14.50 -13.78
CA GLN A 133 19.64 -14.48 -14.36
C GLN A 133 19.46 -13.54 -15.55
N ALA A 134 20.53 -12.91 -16.02
CA ALA A 134 20.51 -12.03 -17.20
C ALA A 134 21.48 -12.48 -18.32
N ALA A 135 21.79 -13.79 -18.40
CA ALA A 135 22.53 -14.41 -19.49
C ALA A 135 21.64 -15.40 -20.26
#